data_AF-A0A157SV41-F1
#
_entry.id   AF-A0A157SV41-F1
#
_cell.length_a   1.000
_cell.length_b   1.000
_cell.length_c   1.000
_cell.angle_alpha   90.00
_cell.angle_beta   90.00
_cell.angle_gamma   90.00
#
_symmetry.space_group_name_H-M   'P 1'
#
loop_
_entity.id
_entity.type
_entity.pdbx_description
1 polymer ?
#
loop_
_entity_poly.entity_id
_entity_poly.type
_entity_poly.pdbx_seq_one_letter_code
_entity_poly.pdbx_strand_id
1 'polypeptide(L)'
;MSVAELIELPPAKTALQVYQTPKGLDPYIERVRREVLGQPADLSTKKGREAIASRAFKVRKIKTALDGLGKEQVDRLKEIPKLIDAERKRMRDVLDALADEVRAPLNEWEQAEEDRIQRHKGAIAGMISIVADYGECTDSLRAAIIAVEAIGIGPDWEEFETEAARTKEKALAGLRDRLAAREKYEADQADLERLRAEAEERRKRDEQERIAREAAERTTREAEARAQAERDAAAKREAEAERRELELKLQAEQAQRAAAQAEADRLAAEQRAEQERLAAIEREKQAAEAARLAEIKRQADARAAEEALAASRAADEEHRRRINRAALAAFVAGGMPEDCAKQAITLIALGRIPAVKITY
;
A
#
# COMPACT_ATOMS: atom_id res chain seq x y z
N MET A 1 10.06 9.01 148.37
CA MET A 1 10.62 10.28 147.84
C MET A 1 11.16 10.04 146.44
N SER A 2 10.45 10.54 145.42
CA SER A 2 10.68 10.28 144.00
C SER A 2 11.90 11.06 143.47
N VAL A 3 12.37 10.74 142.26
CA VAL A 3 13.55 11.41 141.66
C VAL A 3 13.30 12.86 141.27
N ALA A 4 12.03 13.25 141.13
CA ALA A 4 11.63 14.64 140.99
C ALA A 4 11.90 15.47 142.27
N GLU A 5 12.10 14.83 143.42
CA GLU A 5 12.28 15.53 144.69
C GLU A 5 13.75 15.86 145.01
N LEU A 6 14.71 15.42 144.20
CA LEU A 6 16.11 15.82 144.40
C LEU A 6 16.47 17.07 143.60
N ILE A 7 16.16 17.11 142.29
CA ILE A 7 16.55 18.21 141.38
C ILE A 7 15.53 18.39 140.26
N GLU A 8 15.17 19.65 140.02
CA GLU A 8 14.37 20.08 138.88
C GLU A 8 15.19 19.97 137.58
N LEU A 9 14.70 19.17 136.63
CA LEU A 9 15.31 19.00 135.31
C LEU A 9 15.16 20.29 134.49
N PRO A 10 15.97 20.47 133.41
CA PRO A 10 15.80 21.61 132.53
C PRO A 10 14.34 21.75 132.05
N PRO A 11 13.71 22.93 132.22
CA PRO A 11 12.35 23.16 131.74
C PRO A 11 12.22 22.87 130.25
N ALA A 12 11.10 22.31 129.81
CA ALA A 12 10.89 21.95 128.41
C ALA A 12 11.09 23.13 127.43
N LYS A 13 10.83 24.37 127.87
CA LYS A 13 11.01 25.59 127.07
C LYS A 13 12.48 25.99 126.87
N THR A 14 13.37 25.62 127.79
CA THR A 14 14.81 25.97 127.76
C THR A 14 15.72 24.77 127.51
N ALA A 15 15.15 23.56 127.52
CA ALA A 15 15.89 22.31 127.33
C ALA A 15 16.78 22.35 126.09
N LEU A 16 16.25 22.70 124.91
CA LEU A 16 17.04 22.79 123.68
C LEU A 16 18.29 23.67 123.83
N GLN A 17 18.13 24.86 124.40
CA GLN A 17 19.24 25.79 124.62
C GLN A 17 20.28 25.22 125.60
N VAL A 18 19.83 24.53 126.65
CA VAL A 18 20.70 23.87 127.63
C VAL A 18 21.56 22.78 126.97
N TYR A 19 21.01 21.97 126.06
CA TYR A 19 21.76 20.93 125.35
C TYR A 19 22.65 21.47 124.21
N GLN A 20 22.31 22.63 123.63
CA GLN A 20 23.14 23.29 122.62
C GLN A 20 24.34 24.04 123.22
N THR A 21 24.22 24.49 124.47
CA THR A 21 25.28 25.22 125.14
C THR A 21 26.41 24.27 125.57
N PRO A 22 27.67 24.53 125.19
CA PRO A 22 28.79 23.76 125.72
C PRO A 22 28.75 23.77 127.26
N LYS A 23 28.73 22.58 127.87
CA LYS A 23 28.61 22.43 129.32
C LYS A 23 27.31 23.00 129.94
N GLY A 24 26.24 23.16 129.16
CA GLY A 24 24.97 23.72 129.66
C GLY A 24 24.29 22.89 130.76
N LEU A 25 24.62 21.60 130.88
CA LEU A 25 24.13 20.74 131.97
C LEU A 25 24.92 20.87 133.27
N ASP A 26 26.09 21.52 133.28
CA ASP A 26 26.96 21.63 134.45
C ASP A 26 26.23 22.18 135.70
N PRO A 27 25.36 23.20 135.63
CA PRO A 27 24.59 23.67 136.80
C PRO A 27 23.70 22.58 137.42
N TYR A 28 23.11 21.70 136.58
CA TYR A 28 22.28 20.60 137.04
C TYR A 28 23.15 19.48 137.63
N ILE A 29 24.28 19.17 136.99
CA ILE A 29 25.24 18.15 137.44
C ILE A 29 25.85 18.55 138.79
N GLU A 30 26.27 19.80 138.96
CA GLU A 30 26.84 20.29 140.22
C GLU A 30 25.81 20.34 141.34
N ARG A 31 24.54 20.65 141.02
CA ARG A 31 23.44 20.51 141.99
C ARG A 31 23.26 19.06 142.43
N VAL A 32 23.35 18.08 141.50
CA VAL A 32 23.29 16.63 141.84
C VAL A 32 24.44 16.29 142.76
N ARG A 33 25.65 16.71 142.40
CA ARG A 33 26.87 16.44 143.16
C ARG A 33 26.77 16.95 144.60
N ARG A 34 26.39 18.21 144.79
CA ARG A 34 26.25 18.83 146.12
C ARG A 34 25.26 18.08 146.99
N GLU A 35 24.13 17.69 146.43
CA GLU A 35 23.06 17.00 147.16
C GLU A 35 23.45 15.56 147.57
N VAL A 36 24.12 14.82 146.70
CA VAL A 36 24.46 13.41 146.98
C VAL A 36 25.73 13.23 147.81
N LEU A 37 26.68 14.17 147.74
CA LEU A 37 27.95 14.12 148.48
C LEU A 37 27.93 14.92 149.80
N GLY A 38 27.02 15.87 149.98
CA GLY A 38 27.00 16.77 151.14
C GLY A 38 26.50 16.16 152.46
N GLN A 39 26.11 14.89 152.47
CA GLN A 39 25.49 14.25 153.64
C GLN A 39 26.41 13.13 154.20
N PRO A 40 26.84 13.20 155.48
CA PRO A 40 27.70 12.18 156.09
C PRO A 40 26.99 10.82 156.10
N ALA A 41 27.74 9.74 155.90
CA ALA A 41 27.21 8.39 155.90
C ALA A 41 28.15 7.46 156.67
N ASP A 42 27.60 6.71 157.62
CA ASP A 42 28.33 5.75 158.42
C ASP A 42 28.33 4.37 157.74
N LEU A 43 29.49 3.96 157.21
CA LEU A 43 29.67 2.69 156.51
C LEU A 43 29.65 1.48 157.44
N SER A 44 29.81 1.66 158.75
CA SER A 44 29.76 0.56 159.73
C SER A 44 28.34 0.01 159.87
N THR A 45 27.31 0.83 159.61
CA THR A 45 25.90 0.43 159.73
C THR A 45 25.30 -0.01 158.39
N LYS A 46 24.38 -0.99 158.44
CA LYS A 46 23.58 -1.41 157.27
C LYS A 46 22.78 -0.23 156.68
N LYS A 47 22.19 0.60 157.54
CA LYS A 47 21.40 1.78 157.17
C LYS A 47 22.22 2.82 156.42
N GLY A 48 23.47 3.09 156.83
CA GLY A 48 24.34 4.02 156.11
C GLY A 48 24.77 3.52 154.73
N ARG A 49 25.07 2.21 154.60
CA ARG A 49 25.36 1.59 153.29
C ARG A 49 24.16 1.63 152.34
N GLU A 50 22.95 1.34 152.83
CA GLU A 50 21.71 1.43 152.05
C GLU A 50 21.38 2.87 151.62
N ALA A 51 21.65 3.87 152.47
CA ALA A 51 21.48 5.28 152.12
C ALA A 51 22.40 5.70 150.95
N ILE A 52 23.67 5.25 150.95
CA ILE A 52 24.60 5.48 149.84
C ILE A 52 24.12 4.81 148.55
N ALA A 53 23.69 3.54 148.63
CA ALA A 53 23.15 2.81 147.48
C ALA A 53 21.92 3.51 146.88
N SER A 54 21.03 4.02 147.74
CA SER A 54 19.86 4.80 147.34
C SER A 54 20.24 6.10 146.64
N ARG A 55 21.21 6.86 147.16
CA ARG A 55 21.73 8.08 146.51
C ARG A 55 22.32 7.76 145.12
N ALA A 56 23.13 6.71 145.01
CA ALA A 56 23.69 6.28 143.73
C ALA A 56 22.60 5.87 142.71
N PHE A 57 21.54 5.18 143.17
CA PHE A 57 20.39 4.85 142.32
C PHE A 57 19.67 6.11 141.81
N LYS A 58 19.49 7.13 142.66
CA LYS A 58 18.90 8.41 142.25
C LYS A 58 19.75 9.11 141.19
N VAL A 59 21.08 9.15 141.33
CA VAL A 59 21.99 9.69 140.30
C VAL A 59 21.78 9.00 138.97
N ARG A 60 21.70 7.65 138.95
CA ARG A 60 21.45 6.89 137.71
C ARG A 60 20.12 7.26 137.06
N LYS A 61 19.07 7.48 137.85
CA LYS A 61 17.75 7.86 137.33
C LYS A 61 17.71 9.31 136.81
N ILE A 62 18.41 10.25 137.45
CA ILE A 62 18.59 11.62 136.92
C ILE A 62 19.37 11.59 135.61
N LYS A 63 20.46 10.80 135.53
CA LYS A 63 21.21 10.59 134.27
C LYS A 63 20.30 10.13 133.14
N THR A 64 19.50 9.09 133.39
CA THR A 64 18.56 8.58 132.38
C THR A 64 17.53 9.63 131.96
N ALA A 65 17.04 10.46 132.88
CA ALA A 65 16.10 11.53 132.56
C ALA A 65 16.74 12.63 131.70
N LEU A 66 17.97 13.04 132.01
CA LEU A 66 18.73 14.01 131.20
C LEU A 66 19.10 13.44 129.82
N ASP A 67 19.47 12.16 129.73
CA ASP A 67 19.74 11.51 128.44
C ASP A 67 18.47 11.45 127.56
N GLY A 68 17.34 11.03 128.15
CA GLY A 68 16.05 10.98 127.48
C GLY A 68 15.58 12.35 126.98
N LEU A 69 15.75 13.41 127.77
CA LEU A 69 15.40 14.78 127.38
C LEU A 69 16.27 15.28 126.22
N GLY A 70 17.57 14.98 126.24
CA GLY A 70 18.48 15.32 125.14
C GLY A 70 18.12 14.59 123.85
N LYS A 71 17.83 13.29 123.94
CA LYS A 71 17.33 12.49 122.80
C LYS A 71 16.05 13.08 122.22
N GLU A 72 15.09 13.45 123.06
CA GLU A 72 13.84 14.08 122.61
C GLU A 72 14.09 15.38 121.85
N GLN A 73 15.05 16.22 122.28
CA GLN A 73 15.42 17.43 121.51
C GLN A 73 16.01 17.08 120.14
N VAL A 74 16.90 16.08 120.07
CA VAL A 74 17.48 15.62 118.80
C VAL A 74 16.40 15.08 117.86
N ASP A 75 15.46 14.29 118.38
CA ASP A 75 14.37 13.71 117.60
C ASP A 75 13.44 14.81 117.05
N ARG A 76 13.08 15.80 117.89
CA ARG A 76 12.31 16.99 117.46
C ARG A 76 13.04 17.79 116.39
N LEU A 77 14.34 18.04 116.55
CA LEU A 77 15.14 18.78 115.57
C LEU A 77 15.25 18.03 114.24
N LYS A 78 15.41 16.71 114.25
CA LYS A 78 15.47 15.89 113.03
C LYS A 78 14.15 15.83 112.27
N GLU A 79 13.03 16.05 112.96
CA GLU A 79 11.72 16.07 112.32
C GLU A 79 11.50 17.35 111.49
N ILE A 80 12.12 18.48 111.89
CA ILE A 80 11.97 19.75 111.18
C ILE A 80 12.45 19.65 109.70
N PRO A 81 13.67 19.16 109.38
CA PRO A 81 14.08 18.96 107.99
C PRO A 81 13.15 18.04 107.19
N LYS A 82 12.66 16.94 107.80
CA LYS A 82 11.73 16.03 107.12
C LYS A 82 10.43 16.73 106.73
N LEU A 83 9.86 17.52 107.64
CA LEU A 83 8.64 18.29 107.38
C LEU A 83 8.89 19.36 106.31
N ILE A 84 10.04 20.04 106.36
CA ILE A 84 10.42 21.03 105.33
C ILE A 84 10.55 20.36 103.96
N ASP A 85 11.24 19.24 103.84
CA ASP A 85 11.41 18.56 102.56
C ASP A 85 10.09 17.99 102.02
N ALA A 86 9.22 17.48 102.89
CA ALA A 86 7.88 17.05 102.52
C ALA A 86 7.04 18.22 101.99
N GLU A 87 7.03 19.37 102.68
CA GLU A 87 6.27 20.54 102.24
C GLU A 87 6.86 21.15 100.96
N ARG A 88 8.20 21.18 100.82
CA ARG A 88 8.86 21.62 99.59
C ARG A 88 8.50 20.72 98.41
N LYS A 89 8.39 19.41 98.61
CA LYS A 89 7.93 18.49 97.56
C LYS A 89 6.47 18.77 97.21
N ARG A 90 5.58 18.79 98.21
CA ARG A 90 4.15 19.10 98.01
C ARG A 90 3.96 20.39 97.23
N MET A 91 4.66 21.45 97.61
CA MET A 91 4.58 22.75 96.95
C MET A 91 5.02 22.68 95.48
N ARG A 92 6.12 21.98 95.14
CA ARG A 92 6.51 21.79 93.73
C ARG A 92 5.45 21.03 92.96
N ASP A 93 5.04 19.87 93.47
CA ASP A 93 4.06 19.00 92.80
C ASP A 93 2.73 19.76 92.55
N VAL A 94 2.28 20.59 93.50
CA VAL A 94 1.07 21.42 93.35
C VAL A 94 1.26 22.57 92.37
N LEU A 95 2.40 23.26 92.40
CA LEU A 95 2.65 24.38 91.49
C LEU A 95 2.88 23.92 90.04
N ASP A 96 3.53 22.77 89.85
CA ASP A 96 3.70 22.15 88.53
C ASP A 96 2.34 21.74 87.95
N ALA A 97 1.49 21.06 88.75
CA ALA A 97 0.13 20.72 88.32
C ALA A 97 -0.73 21.96 88.00
N LEU A 98 -0.62 23.02 88.81
CA LEU A 98 -1.32 24.28 88.55
C LEU A 98 -0.81 24.95 87.26
N ALA A 99 0.50 24.88 86.98
CA ALA A 99 1.05 25.39 85.72
C ALA A 99 0.49 24.63 84.51
N ASP A 100 0.37 23.30 84.61
CA ASP A 100 -0.25 22.46 83.58
C ASP A 100 -1.73 22.82 83.38
N GLU A 101 -2.51 22.96 84.46
CA GLU A 101 -3.91 23.37 84.41
C GLU A 101 -4.08 24.76 83.77
N VAL A 102 -3.22 25.71 84.11
CA VAL A 102 -3.24 27.06 83.53
C VAL A 102 -2.87 27.03 82.04
N ARG A 103 -1.96 26.14 81.62
CA ARG A 103 -1.53 26.00 80.22
C ARG A 103 -2.50 25.18 79.37
N ALA A 104 -3.32 24.31 79.97
CA ALA A 104 -4.21 23.40 79.27
C ALA A 104 -5.13 24.07 78.24
N PRO A 105 -5.82 25.19 78.53
CA PRO A 105 -6.67 25.86 77.54
C PRO A 105 -5.90 26.35 76.32
N LEU A 106 -4.64 26.81 76.51
CA LEU A 106 -3.81 27.23 75.39
C LEU A 106 -3.31 26.03 74.57
N ASN A 107 -3.00 24.89 75.21
CA ASN A 107 -2.64 23.66 74.49
C ASN A 107 -3.81 23.17 73.62
N GLU A 108 -5.03 23.19 74.16
CA GLU A 108 -6.25 22.80 73.44
C GLU A 108 -6.50 23.72 72.24
N TRP A 109 -6.34 25.03 72.42
CA TRP A 109 -6.47 26.00 71.34
C TRP A 109 -5.38 25.82 70.26
N GLU A 110 -4.11 25.65 70.65
CA GLU A 110 -3.00 25.43 69.72
C GLU A 110 -3.23 24.16 68.87
N GLN A 111 -3.72 23.07 69.48
CA GLN A 111 -4.05 21.85 68.75
C GLN A 111 -5.26 22.04 67.83
N ALA A 112 -6.32 22.69 68.30
CA ALA A 112 -7.51 22.97 67.48
C ALA A 112 -7.17 23.85 66.27
N GLU A 113 -6.25 24.81 66.45
CA GLU A 113 -5.76 25.68 65.40
C GLU A 113 -4.89 24.94 64.38
N GLU A 114 -3.98 24.08 64.84
CA GLU A 114 -3.21 23.21 63.93
C GLU A 114 -4.15 22.28 63.15
N ASP A 115 -5.13 21.65 63.81
CA ASP A 115 -6.12 20.78 63.15
C ASP A 115 -6.97 21.55 62.13
N ARG A 116 -7.32 22.82 62.42
CA ARG A 116 -8.02 23.73 61.49
C ARG A 116 -7.17 23.98 60.25
N ILE A 117 -5.92 24.39 60.43
CA ILE A 117 -4.96 24.64 59.34
C ILE A 117 -4.74 23.39 58.49
N GLN A 118 -4.52 22.23 59.13
CA GLN A 118 -4.30 20.97 58.42
C GLN A 118 -5.53 20.53 57.64
N ARG A 119 -6.74 20.76 58.16
CA ARG A 119 -7.99 20.48 57.44
C ARG A 119 -8.09 21.27 56.14
N HIS A 120 -7.81 22.58 56.17
CA HIS A 120 -7.82 23.41 54.96
C HIS A 120 -6.75 23.00 53.96
N LYS A 121 -5.50 22.80 54.43
CA LYS A 121 -4.41 22.33 53.58
C LYS A 121 -4.71 20.97 52.95
N GLY A 122 -5.27 20.04 53.73
CA GLY A 122 -5.68 18.72 53.27
C GLY A 122 -6.79 18.79 52.21
N ALA A 123 -7.77 19.68 52.39
CA ALA A 123 -8.83 19.88 51.41
C ALA A 123 -8.31 20.51 50.09
N ILE A 124 -7.37 21.46 50.17
CA ILE A 124 -6.66 21.99 48.98
C ILE A 124 -5.88 20.89 48.27
N ALA A 125 -5.10 20.10 49.01
CA ALA A 125 -4.36 18.97 48.45
C ALA A 125 -5.31 17.94 47.80
N GLY A 126 -6.46 17.67 48.42
CA GLY A 126 -7.49 16.77 47.89
C GLY A 126 -8.02 17.21 46.52
N MET A 127 -8.21 18.53 46.30
CA MET A 127 -8.59 19.05 44.97
C MET A 127 -7.55 18.74 43.91
N ILE A 128 -6.27 18.83 44.26
CA ILE A 128 -5.16 18.52 43.35
C ILE A 128 -5.12 17.02 43.05
N SER A 129 -5.28 16.18 44.07
CA SER A 129 -5.33 14.71 43.92
C SER A 129 -6.49 14.25 43.03
N ILE A 130 -7.66 14.87 43.11
CA ILE A 130 -8.79 14.53 42.21
C ILE A 130 -8.39 14.70 40.73
N VAL A 131 -7.61 15.72 40.39
CA VAL A 131 -7.15 15.91 39.00
C VAL A 131 -6.16 14.82 38.57
N ALA A 132 -5.31 14.36 39.50
CA ALA A 132 -4.26 13.38 39.23
C ALA A 132 -4.78 11.93 39.20
N ASP A 133 -5.71 11.58 40.08
CA ASP A 133 -6.09 10.19 40.36
C ASP A 133 -7.25 9.68 39.50
N TYR A 134 -8.06 10.59 38.93
CA TYR A 134 -9.18 10.20 38.06
C TYR A 134 -8.70 9.76 36.67
N GLY A 135 -9.34 8.71 36.13
CA GLY A 135 -9.01 8.14 34.82
C GLY A 135 -9.34 9.06 33.64
N GLU A 136 -8.82 8.70 32.45
CA GLU A 136 -8.89 9.51 31.23
C GLU A 136 -10.17 9.33 30.40
N CYS A 137 -11.10 8.46 30.82
CA CYS A 137 -12.35 8.28 30.09
C CYS A 137 -13.33 9.43 30.40
N THR A 138 -14.20 9.71 29.44
CA THR A 138 -15.16 10.83 29.46
C THR A 138 -16.03 10.82 30.73
N ASP A 139 -16.49 9.65 31.16
CA ASP A 139 -17.29 9.50 32.39
C ASP A 139 -16.48 9.77 33.67
N SER A 140 -15.22 9.32 33.72
CA SER A 140 -14.34 9.60 34.87
C SER A 140 -14.02 11.08 34.97
N LEU A 141 -13.75 11.75 33.84
CA LEU A 141 -13.48 13.19 33.79
C LEU A 141 -14.72 14.00 34.20
N ARG A 142 -15.92 13.61 33.78
CA ARG A 142 -17.18 14.24 34.24
C ARG A 142 -17.40 14.04 35.74
N ALA A 143 -17.16 12.84 36.27
CA ALA A 143 -17.26 12.59 37.71
C ALA A 143 -16.24 13.42 38.51
N ALA A 144 -15.01 13.57 38.02
CA ALA A 144 -13.99 14.41 38.64
C ALA A 144 -14.43 15.88 38.68
N ILE A 145 -14.97 16.41 37.57
CA ILE A 145 -15.49 17.78 37.51
C ILE A 145 -16.59 17.98 38.55
N ILE A 146 -17.57 17.06 38.61
CA ILE A 146 -18.66 17.13 39.59
C ILE A 146 -18.10 17.12 41.03
N ALA A 147 -17.13 16.25 41.32
CA ALA A 147 -16.51 16.16 42.64
C ALA A 147 -15.82 17.48 43.04
N VAL A 148 -15.07 18.11 42.14
CA VAL A 148 -14.42 19.40 42.40
C VAL A 148 -15.46 20.53 42.50
N GLU A 149 -16.50 20.53 41.65
CA GLU A 149 -17.57 21.53 41.68
C GLU A 149 -18.34 21.51 43.01
N ALA A 150 -18.56 20.32 43.58
CA ALA A 150 -19.26 20.13 44.85
C ALA A 150 -18.52 20.73 46.06
N ILE A 151 -17.21 21.00 45.96
CA ILE A 151 -16.43 21.60 47.05
C ILE A 151 -16.81 23.08 47.19
N GLY A 152 -17.64 23.40 48.18
CA GLY A 152 -18.00 24.79 48.49
C GLY A 152 -16.79 25.59 48.95
N ILE A 153 -16.48 26.68 48.26
CA ILE A 153 -15.48 27.67 48.69
C ILE A 153 -16.24 28.90 49.18
N GLY A 154 -15.96 29.34 50.39
CA GLY A 154 -16.64 30.43 51.06
C GLY A 154 -15.96 30.80 52.37
N PRO A 155 -16.61 31.63 53.21
CA PRO A 155 -16.00 32.22 54.41
C PRO A 155 -15.42 31.22 55.41
N ASP A 156 -15.96 29.99 55.43
CA ASP A 156 -15.48 28.90 56.29
C ASP A 156 -14.05 28.44 55.95
N TRP A 157 -13.48 28.90 54.82
CA TRP A 157 -12.08 28.66 54.46
C TRP A 157 -11.09 29.69 55.01
N GLU A 158 -11.61 30.78 55.60
CA GLU A 158 -10.81 31.80 56.28
C GLU A 158 -9.63 32.30 55.42
N GLU A 159 -8.40 32.29 55.92
CA GLU A 159 -7.22 32.74 55.17
C GLU A 159 -6.88 31.87 53.95
N PHE A 160 -7.43 30.66 53.86
CA PHE A 160 -7.22 29.72 52.76
C PHE A 160 -8.24 29.89 51.63
N GLU A 161 -9.26 30.74 51.78
CA GLU A 161 -10.34 30.90 50.79
C GLU A 161 -9.79 31.23 49.40
N THR A 162 -8.86 32.20 49.31
CA THR A 162 -8.28 32.63 48.02
C THR A 162 -7.44 31.51 47.38
N GLU A 163 -6.66 30.78 48.18
CA GLU A 163 -5.85 29.67 47.68
C GLU A 163 -6.73 28.50 47.21
N ALA A 164 -7.76 28.17 47.98
CA ALA A 164 -8.71 27.13 47.65
C ALA A 164 -9.52 27.47 46.39
N ALA A 165 -9.98 28.73 46.25
CA ALA A 165 -10.67 29.20 45.05
C ALA A 165 -9.79 29.07 43.80
N ARG A 166 -8.54 29.53 43.86
CA ARG A 166 -7.57 29.41 42.75
C ARG A 166 -7.28 27.96 42.40
N THR A 167 -7.13 27.11 43.42
CA THR A 167 -6.87 25.67 43.22
C THR A 167 -8.06 24.99 42.55
N LYS A 168 -9.28 25.27 43.03
CA LYS A 168 -10.52 24.79 42.44
C LYS A 168 -10.66 25.22 40.98
N GLU A 169 -10.44 26.50 40.69
CA GLU A 169 -10.51 27.03 39.32
C GLU A 169 -9.52 26.33 38.39
N LYS A 170 -8.25 26.21 38.82
CA LYS A 170 -7.22 25.52 38.05
C LYS A 170 -7.54 24.05 37.82
N ALA A 171 -8.07 23.36 38.83
CA ALA A 171 -8.49 21.97 38.73
C ALA A 171 -9.62 21.79 37.72
N LEU A 172 -10.66 22.64 37.80
CA LEU A 172 -11.79 22.61 36.86
C LEU A 172 -11.37 22.95 35.43
N ALA A 173 -10.52 23.94 35.24
CA ALA A 173 -9.99 24.28 33.92
C ALA A 173 -9.26 23.08 33.30
N GLY A 174 -8.30 22.49 34.03
CA GLY A 174 -7.55 21.34 33.53
C GLY A 174 -8.41 20.11 33.23
N LEU A 175 -9.41 19.82 34.07
CA LEU A 175 -10.34 18.71 33.84
C LEU A 175 -11.26 18.97 32.63
N ARG A 176 -11.76 20.19 32.46
CA ARG A 176 -12.59 20.57 31.31
C ARG A 176 -11.82 20.52 30.00
N ASP A 177 -10.56 20.96 30.01
CA ASP A 177 -9.68 20.85 28.83
C ASP A 177 -9.44 19.38 28.44
N ARG A 178 -9.17 18.51 29.42
CA ARG A 178 -9.03 17.06 29.19
C ARG A 178 -10.32 16.45 28.66
N LEU A 179 -11.47 16.81 29.24
CA LEU A 179 -12.78 16.33 28.79
C LEU A 179 -13.05 16.74 27.34
N ALA A 180 -12.86 18.02 27.01
CA ALA A 180 -13.06 18.52 25.66
C ALA A 180 -12.13 17.86 24.64
N ALA A 181 -10.86 17.62 25.00
CA ALA A 181 -9.91 16.90 24.16
C ALA A 181 -10.36 15.45 23.92
N ARG A 182 -10.89 14.78 24.95
CA ARG A 182 -11.38 13.40 24.86
C ARG A 182 -12.65 13.29 24.02
N GLU A 183 -13.62 14.17 24.24
CA GLU A 183 -14.86 14.22 23.45
C GLU A 183 -14.57 14.50 21.98
N LYS A 184 -13.64 15.43 21.69
CA LYS A 184 -13.19 15.69 20.33
C LYS A 184 -12.54 14.46 19.71
N TYR A 185 -11.64 13.79 20.43
CA TYR A 185 -11.00 12.57 19.94
C TYR A 185 -12.03 11.48 19.60
N GLU A 186 -13.04 11.28 20.46
CA GLU A 186 -14.11 10.30 20.24
C GLU A 186 -15.00 10.67 19.03
N ALA A 187 -15.34 11.95 18.88
CA ALA A 187 -16.06 12.45 17.71
C ALA A 187 -15.26 12.27 16.41
N ASP A 188 -13.97 12.63 16.41
CA ASP A 188 -13.08 12.48 15.26
C ASP A 188 -12.94 11.00 14.85
N GLN A 189 -12.89 10.07 15.80
CA GLN A 189 -12.88 8.62 15.52
C GLN A 189 -14.20 8.16 14.88
N ALA A 190 -15.35 8.57 15.43
CA ALA A 190 -16.65 8.22 14.88
C ALA A 190 -16.86 8.77 13.45
N ASP A 191 -16.40 9.99 13.19
CA ASP A 191 -16.44 10.59 11.86
C ASP A 191 -15.51 9.86 10.88
N LEU A 192 -14.31 9.47 11.32
CA LEU A 192 -13.39 8.69 10.50
C LEU A 192 -13.96 7.32 10.14
N GLU A 193 -14.64 6.65 11.07
CA GLU A 193 -15.33 5.38 10.82
C GLU A 193 -16.48 5.54 9.82
N ARG A 194 -17.29 6.59 9.96
CA ARG A 194 -18.37 6.91 9.01
C ARG A 194 -17.82 7.16 7.61
N LEU A 195 -16.74 7.96 7.49
CA LEU A 195 -16.10 8.25 6.20
C LEU A 195 -15.52 6.98 5.56
N ARG A 196 -14.96 6.06 6.35
CA ARG A 196 -14.49 4.76 5.87
C ARG A 196 -15.63 3.89 5.35
N ALA A 197 -16.74 3.82 6.08
CA ALA A 197 -17.93 3.08 5.67
C ALA A 197 -18.54 3.66 4.37
N GLU A 198 -18.67 4.97 4.27
CA GLU A 198 -19.17 5.64 3.05
C GLU A 198 -18.25 5.39 1.86
N ALA A 199 -16.92 5.48 2.05
CA ALA A 199 -15.95 5.19 0.99
C ALA A 199 -15.97 3.71 0.56
N GLU A 200 -16.22 2.77 1.47
CA GLU A 200 -16.40 1.36 1.14
C GLU A 200 -17.68 1.14 0.31
N GLU A 201 -18.81 1.71 0.75
CA GLU A 201 -20.08 1.61 0.02
C GLU A 201 -20.01 2.27 -1.36
N ARG A 202 -19.33 3.40 -1.48
CA ARG A 202 -19.06 4.03 -2.78
C ARG A 202 -18.23 3.13 -3.69
N ARG A 203 -17.16 2.51 -3.17
CA ARG A 203 -16.35 1.56 -3.95
C ARG A 203 -17.17 0.36 -4.42
N LYS A 204 -18.03 -0.19 -3.56
CA LYS A 204 -18.94 -1.28 -3.96
C LYS A 204 -19.89 -0.84 -5.07
N ARG A 205 -20.47 0.36 -4.96
CA ARG A 205 -21.34 0.93 -5.99
C ARG A 205 -20.61 1.17 -7.30
N ASP A 206 -19.45 1.81 -7.26
CA ASP A 206 -18.64 2.10 -8.43
C ASP A 206 -18.21 0.79 -9.14
N GLU A 207 -17.87 -0.25 -8.37
CA GLU A 207 -17.55 -1.57 -8.92
C GLU A 207 -18.78 -2.26 -9.54
N GLN A 208 -19.94 -2.20 -8.87
CA GLN A 208 -21.19 -2.72 -9.42
C GLN A 208 -21.59 -1.99 -10.71
N GLU A 209 -21.45 -0.67 -10.75
CA GLU A 209 -21.69 0.14 -11.94
C GLU A 209 -20.70 -0.20 -13.04
N ARG A 210 -19.42 -0.41 -12.72
CA ARG A 210 -18.39 -0.84 -13.68
C ARG A 210 -18.73 -2.21 -14.28
N ILE A 211 -19.07 -3.19 -13.44
CA ILE A 211 -19.50 -4.53 -13.88
C ILE A 211 -20.76 -4.42 -14.76
N ALA A 212 -21.74 -3.60 -14.38
CA ALA A 212 -22.95 -3.40 -15.16
C ALA A 212 -22.67 -2.73 -16.52
N ARG A 213 -21.79 -1.73 -16.57
CA ARG A 213 -21.35 -1.08 -17.81
C ARG A 213 -20.57 -2.04 -18.70
N GLU A 214 -19.62 -2.80 -18.14
CA GLU A 214 -18.84 -3.81 -18.88
C GLU A 214 -19.76 -4.90 -19.44
N ALA A 215 -20.77 -5.35 -18.68
CA ALA A 215 -21.76 -6.32 -19.15
C ALA A 215 -22.65 -5.74 -20.27
N ALA A 216 -23.11 -4.50 -20.14
CA ALA A 216 -23.90 -3.82 -21.16
C ALA A 216 -23.09 -3.60 -22.45
N GLU A 217 -21.85 -3.11 -22.34
CA GLU A 217 -20.96 -2.89 -23.47
C GLU A 217 -20.56 -4.21 -24.15
N ARG A 218 -20.35 -5.28 -23.38
CA ARG A 218 -20.14 -6.61 -23.95
C ARG A 218 -21.37 -7.06 -24.75
N THR A 219 -22.57 -6.83 -24.22
CA THR A 219 -23.82 -7.18 -24.91
C THR A 219 -23.98 -6.37 -26.22
N THR A 220 -23.69 -5.06 -26.20
CA THR A 220 -23.74 -4.24 -27.42
C THR A 220 -22.69 -4.65 -28.43
N ARG A 221 -21.43 -4.90 -28.01
CA ARG A 221 -20.36 -5.38 -28.89
C ARG A 221 -20.67 -6.74 -29.49
N GLU A 222 -21.22 -7.67 -28.70
CA GLU A 222 -21.65 -8.98 -29.21
C GLU A 222 -22.81 -8.85 -30.22
N ALA A 223 -23.76 -7.94 -29.99
CA ALA A 223 -24.84 -7.65 -30.94
C ALA A 223 -24.34 -6.98 -32.21
N GLU A 224 -23.46 -5.99 -32.11
CA GLU A 224 -22.82 -5.31 -33.25
C GLU A 224 -21.95 -6.26 -34.06
N ALA A 225 -21.18 -7.13 -33.42
CA ALA A 225 -20.37 -8.14 -34.10
C ALA A 225 -21.25 -9.15 -34.85
N ARG A 226 -22.39 -9.57 -34.27
CA ARG A 226 -23.37 -10.42 -34.97
C ARG A 226 -23.99 -9.71 -36.15
N ALA A 227 -24.42 -8.46 -35.97
CA ALA A 227 -25.01 -7.66 -37.04
C ALA A 227 -24.00 -7.41 -38.19
N GLN A 228 -22.72 -7.16 -37.86
CA GLN A 228 -21.67 -7.01 -38.86
C GLN A 228 -21.38 -8.34 -39.57
N ALA A 229 -21.32 -9.46 -38.84
CA ALA A 229 -21.14 -10.77 -39.46
C ALA A 229 -22.30 -11.13 -40.40
N GLU A 230 -23.55 -10.77 -40.06
CA GLU A 230 -24.71 -10.93 -40.94
C GLU A 230 -24.62 -10.03 -42.19
N ARG A 231 -24.18 -8.77 -42.05
CA ARG A 231 -23.94 -7.86 -43.17
C ARG A 231 -22.84 -8.37 -44.10
N ASP A 232 -21.72 -8.81 -43.55
CA ASP A 232 -20.61 -9.37 -44.32
C ASP A 232 -21.01 -10.66 -45.04
N ALA A 233 -21.84 -11.49 -44.39
CA ALA A 233 -22.40 -12.69 -45.03
C ALA A 233 -23.39 -12.34 -46.15
N ALA A 234 -24.22 -11.31 -45.98
CA ALA A 234 -25.12 -10.81 -47.02
C ALA A 234 -24.34 -10.22 -48.20
N ALA A 235 -23.34 -9.37 -47.94
CA ALA A 235 -22.48 -8.79 -48.97
C ALA A 235 -21.70 -9.86 -49.76
N LYS A 236 -21.23 -10.93 -49.10
CA LYS A 236 -20.61 -12.08 -49.79
C LYS A 236 -21.60 -12.81 -50.70
N ARG A 237 -22.86 -13.00 -50.27
CA ARG A 237 -23.90 -13.62 -51.09
C ARG A 237 -24.26 -12.77 -52.30
N GLU A 238 -24.37 -11.45 -52.13
CA GLU A 238 -24.60 -10.52 -53.24
C GLU A 238 -23.44 -10.50 -54.22
N ALA A 239 -22.19 -10.42 -53.74
CA ALA A 239 -21.01 -10.47 -54.59
C ALA A 239 -20.88 -11.81 -55.34
N GLU A 240 -21.27 -12.93 -54.71
CA GLU A 240 -21.30 -14.23 -55.37
C GLU A 240 -22.42 -14.31 -56.42
N ALA A 241 -23.59 -13.73 -56.15
CA ALA A 241 -24.69 -13.63 -57.11
C ALA A 241 -24.32 -12.75 -58.32
N GLU A 242 -23.71 -11.59 -58.09
CA GLU A 242 -23.22 -10.71 -59.15
C GLU A 242 -22.14 -11.39 -60.00
N ARG A 243 -21.20 -12.13 -59.38
CA ARG A 243 -20.20 -12.91 -60.12
C ARG A 243 -20.85 -13.96 -61.01
N ARG A 244 -21.85 -14.69 -60.51
CA ARG A 244 -22.61 -15.67 -61.31
C ARG A 244 -23.38 -15.01 -62.44
N GLU A 245 -23.97 -13.84 -62.22
CA GLU A 245 -24.66 -13.09 -63.26
C GLU A 245 -23.70 -12.59 -64.36
N LEU A 246 -22.53 -12.09 -63.97
CA LEU A 246 -21.46 -11.69 -64.91
C LEU A 246 -20.93 -12.89 -65.70
N GLU A 247 -20.77 -14.04 -65.06
CA GLU A 247 -20.33 -15.28 -65.71
C GLU A 247 -21.37 -15.78 -66.74
N LEU A 248 -22.66 -15.73 -66.39
CA LEU A 248 -23.75 -16.05 -67.31
C LEU A 248 -23.82 -15.07 -68.50
N LYS A 249 -23.64 -13.76 -68.25
CA LYS A 249 -23.57 -12.74 -69.32
C LYS A 249 -22.38 -12.99 -70.26
N LEU A 250 -21.21 -13.31 -69.72
CA LEU A 250 -20.02 -13.60 -70.51
C LEU A 250 -20.21 -14.87 -71.36
N GLN A 251 -20.83 -15.91 -70.80
CA GLN A 251 -21.17 -17.13 -71.55
C GLN A 251 -22.18 -16.84 -72.66
N ALA A 252 -23.21 -16.02 -72.40
CA ALA A 252 -24.18 -15.62 -73.42
C ALA A 252 -23.54 -14.79 -74.55
N GLU A 253 -22.63 -13.87 -74.23
CA GLU A 253 -21.89 -13.08 -75.22
C GLU A 253 -20.96 -13.96 -76.07
N GLN A 254 -20.25 -14.91 -75.45
CA GLN A 254 -19.41 -15.88 -76.16
C GLN A 254 -20.24 -16.78 -77.08
N ALA A 255 -21.42 -17.23 -76.64
CA ALA A 255 -22.34 -18.01 -77.46
C ALA A 255 -22.88 -17.21 -78.66
N GLN A 256 -23.22 -15.93 -78.47
CA GLN A 256 -23.63 -15.05 -79.57
C GLN A 256 -22.52 -14.81 -80.58
N ARG A 257 -21.29 -14.57 -80.12
CA ARG A 257 -20.13 -14.40 -81.02
C ARG A 257 -19.83 -15.68 -81.80
N ALA A 258 -19.94 -16.85 -81.17
CA ALA A 258 -19.77 -18.14 -81.85
C ALA A 258 -20.87 -18.39 -82.91
N ALA A 259 -22.13 -18.03 -82.61
CA ALA A 259 -23.23 -18.14 -83.57
C ALA A 259 -23.06 -17.18 -84.77
N ALA A 260 -22.66 -15.93 -84.52
CA ALA A 260 -22.39 -14.95 -85.58
C ALA A 260 -21.21 -15.37 -86.49
N GLN A 261 -20.16 -15.96 -85.91
CA GLN A 261 -19.03 -16.48 -86.69
C GLN A 261 -19.45 -17.67 -87.56
N ALA A 262 -20.26 -18.60 -87.03
CA ALA A 262 -20.77 -19.74 -87.79
C ALA A 262 -21.70 -19.32 -88.95
N GLU A 263 -22.49 -18.26 -88.77
CA GLU A 263 -23.33 -17.70 -89.84
C GLU A 263 -22.50 -17.01 -90.94
N ALA A 264 -21.47 -16.24 -90.55
CA ALA A 264 -20.53 -15.63 -91.49
C ALA A 264 -19.76 -16.67 -92.32
N ASP A 265 -19.33 -17.77 -91.70
CA ASP A 265 -18.62 -18.86 -92.39
C ASP A 265 -19.55 -19.61 -93.36
N ARG A 266 -20.84 -19.77 -93.03
CA ARG A 266 -21.84 -20.38 -93.93
C ARG A 266 -22.06 -19.51 -95.17
N LEU A 267 -22.21 -18.20 -95.00
CA LEU A 267 -22.42 -17.25 -96.09
C LEU A 267 -21.18 -17.15 -97.01
N ALA A 268 -19.98 -17.20 -96.44
CA ALA A 268 -18.73 -17.21 -97.20
C ALA A 268 -18.49 -18.53 -97.98
N ALA A 269 -19.07 -19.65 -97.53
CA ALA A 269 -19.05 -20.91 -98.27
C ALA A 269 -20.05 -20.90 -99.44
N GLU A 270 -21.23 -20.32 -99.24
CA GLU A 270 -22.29 -20.19 -100.25
C GLU A 270 -21.85 -19.27 -101.42
N GLN A 271 -21.20 -18.13 -101.11
CA GLN A 271 -20.65 -17.23 -102.12
C GLN A 271 -19.49 -17.84 -102.92
N ARG A 272 -18.65 -18.68 -102.30
CA ARG A 272 -17.56 -19.39 -103.00
C ARG A 272 -18.11 -20.44 -103.98
N ALA A 273 -19.15 -21.18 -103.59
CA ALA A 273 -19.80 -22.16 -104.45
C ALA A 273 -20.50 -21.52 -105.67
N GLU A 274 -21.08 -20.33 -105.52
CA GLU A 274 -21.71 -19.59 -106.61
C GLU A 274 -20.69 -19.00 -107.60
N GLN A 275 -19.57 -18.46 -107.10
CA GLN A 275 -18.47 -17.97 -107.94
C GLN A 275 -17.79 -19.09 -108.76
N GLU A 276 -17.62 -20.29 -108.20
CA GLU A 276 -17.10 -21.44 -108.95
C GLU A 276 -18.05 -21.91 -110.05
N ARG A 277 -19.37 -21.84 -109.82
CA ARG A 277 -20.38 -22.20 -110.82
C ARG A 277 -20.39 -21.25 -112.02
N LEU A 278 -20.26 -19.95 -111.77
CA LEU A 278 -20.20 -18.93 -112.83
C LEU A 278 -18.88 -19.01 -113.62
N ALA A 279 -17.75 -19.26 -112.94
CA ALA A 279 -16.45 -19.45 -113.61
C ALA A 279 -16.40 -20.71 -114.50
N ALA A 280 -17.14 -21.77 -114.16
CA ALA A 280 -17.24 -22.98 -114.98
C ALA A 280 -18.01 -22.74 -116.29
N ILE A 281 -19.09 -21.96 -116.25
CA ILE A 281 -19.91 -21.61 -117.43
C ILE A 281 -19.14 -20.70 -118.41
N GLU A 282 -18.32 -19.77 -117.89
CA GLU A 282 -17.48 -18.87 -118.69
C GLU A 282 -16.36 -19.64 -119.43
N ARG A 283 -15.73 -20.62 -118.77
CA ARG A 283 -14.69 -21.48 -119.37
C ARG A 283 -15.23 -22.37 -120.49
N GLU A 284 -16.47 -22.84 -120.39
CA GLU A 284 -17.09 -23.70 -121.40
C GLU A 284 -17.43 -22.91 -122.69
N LYS A 285 -17.87 -21.64 -122.55
CA LYS A 285 -18.07 -20.74 -123.70
C LYS A 285 -16.76 -20.37 -124.41
N GLN A 286 -15.70 -20.07 -123.66
CA GLN A 286 -14.41 -19.70 -124.23
C GLN A 286 -13.72 -20.90 -124.92
N ALA A 287 -13.91 -22.13 -124.42
CA ALA A 287 -13.38 -23.34 -125.06
C ALA A 287 -14.09 -23.68 -126.40
N ALA A 288 -15.40 -23.44 -126.50
CA ALA A 288 -16.16 -23.67 -127.73
C ALA A 288 -15.81 -22.68 -128.87
N GLU A 289 -15.50 -21.43 -128.53
CA GLU A 289 -15.15 -20.38 -129.50
C GLU A 289 -13.70 -20.53 -130.01
N ALA A 290 -12.77 -20.91 -129.12
CA ALA A 290 -11.38 -21.23 -129.48
C ALA A 290 -11.28 -22.46 -130.42
N ALA A 291 -12.13 -23.47 -130.25
CA ALA A 291 -12.17 -24.66 -131.11
C ALA A 291 -12.64 -24.34 -132.54
N ARG A 292 -13.55 -23.37 -132.72
CA ARG A 292 -14.06 -22.96 -134.04
C ARG A 292 -13.03 -22.19 -134.87
N LEU A 293 -12.23 -21.33 -134.22
CA LEU A 293 -11.17 -20.55 -134.87
C LEU A 293 -9.94 -21.41 -135.23
N ALA A 294 -9.65 -22.46 -134.46
CA ALA A 294 -8.55 -23.39 -134.74
C ALA A 294 -8.80 -24.31 -135.95
N GLU A 295 -10.07 -24.60 -136.28
CA GLU A 295 -10.43 -25.44 -137.44
C GLU A 295 -10.37 -24.67 -138.76
N ILE A 296 -10.78 -23.39 -138.77
CA ILE A 296 -10.69 -22.51 -139.94
C ILE A 296 -9.23 -22.24 -140.35
N LYS A 297 -8.33 -22.11 -139.36
CA LYS A 297 -6.90 -21.87 -139.61
C LYS A 297 -6.18 -23.11 -140.19
N ARG A 298 -6.54 -24.33 -139.75
CA ARG A 298 -5.95 -25.58 -140.26
C ARG A 298 -6.27 -25.86 -141.74
N GLN A 299 -7.46 -25.49 -142.22
CA GLN A 299 -7.86 -25.70 -143.62
C GLN A 299 -7.22 -24.70 -144.59
N ALA A 300 -6.82 -23.51 -144.13
CA ALA A 300 -6.10 -22.52 -144.93
C ALA A 300 -4.60 -22.87 -145.05
N ASP A 301 -3.98 -23.29 -143.94
CA ASP A 301 -2.54 -23.62 -143.92
C ASP A 301 -2.21 -24.91 -144.71
N ALA A 302 -3.14 -25.87 -144.80
CA ALA A 302 -2.96 -27.11 -145.58
C ALA A 302 -2.95 -26.89 -147.11
N ARG A 303 -3.75 -25.95 -147.64
CA ARG A 303 -3.75 -25.64 -149.09
C ARG A 303 -2.52 -24.84 -149.50
N ALA A 304 -2.04 -23.93 -148.65
CA ALA A 304 -0.83 -23.14 -148.93
C ALA A 304 0.46 -24.00 -148.95
N ALA A 305 0.50 -25.10 -148.19
CA ALA A 305 1.64 -26.01 -148.15
C ALA A 305 1.73 -26.95 -149.38
N GLU A 306 0.60 -27.30 -150.02
CA GLU A 306 0.56 -28.17 -151.21
C GLU A 306 1.04 -27.44 -152.48
N GLU A 307 0.67 -26.17 -152.67
CA GLU A 307 1.05 -25.38 -153.85
C GLU A 307 2.55 -25.02 -153.86
N ALA A 308 3.15 -24.80 -152.69
CA ALA A 308 4.58 -24.50 -152.56
C ALA A 308 5.50 -25.71 -152.88
N LEU A 309 5.03 -26.93 -152.62
CA LEU A 309 5.81 -28.16 -152.82
C LEU A 309 5.82 -28.64 -154.29
N ALA A 310 4.82 -28.28 -155.08
CA ALA A 310 4.74 -28.58 -156.52
C ALA A 310 5.69 -27.69 -157.35
N ALA A 311 5.89 -26.43 -156.98
CA ALA A 311 6.75 -25.49 -157.69
C ALA A 311 8.25 -25.82 -157.55
N SER A 312 8.68 -26.36 -156.40
CA SER A 312 10.10 -26.68 -156.15
C SER A 312 10.59 -27.95 -156.87
N ARG A 313 9.71 -28.84 -157.31
CA ARG A 313 10.07 -30.10 -158.00
C ARG A 313 10.28 -29.93 -159.50
N ALA A 314 9.64 -28.93 -160.12
CA ALA A 314 9.78 -28.66 -161.56
C ALA A 314 11.11 -27.97 -161.93
N ALA A 315 11.65 -27.13 -161.05
CA ALA A 315 12.90 -26.39 -161.32
C ALA A 315 14.16 -27.27 -161.26
N ASP A 316 14.15 -28.33 -160.45
CA ASP A 316 15.33 -29.18 -160.20
C ASP A 316 15.56 -30.21 -161.33
N GLU A 317 14.49 -30.65 -162.02
CA GLU A 317 14.58 -31.57 -163.17
C GLU A 317 15.15 -30.91 -164.43
N GLU A 318 14.83 -29.63 -164.66
CA GLU A 318 15.30 -28.87 -165.83
C GLU A 318 16.80 -28.56 -165.73
N HIS A 319 17.28 -28.27 -164.51
CA HIS A 319 18.69 -28.03 -164.23
C HIS A 319 19.57 -29.24 -164.54
N ARG A 320 19.15 -30.44 -164.10
CA ARG A 320 19.86 -31.70 -164.34
C ARG A 320 19.90 -32.11 -165.82
N ARG A 321 18.79 -31.91 -166.54
CA ARG A 321 18.74 -32.18 -167.99
C ARG A 321 19.72 -31.33 -168.78
N ARG A 322 19.85 -30.05 -168.44
CA ARG A 322 20.75 -29.11 -169.13
C ARG A 322 22.21 -29.53 -169.01
N ILE A 323 22.66 -29.90 -167.81
CA ILE A 323 24.06 -30.27 -167.55
C ILE A 323 24.43 -31.60 -168.21
N ASN A 324 23.52 -32.58 -168.20
CA ASN A 324 23.76 -33.86 -168.89
C ASN A 324 23.87 -33.70 -170.42
N ARG A 325 23.09 -32.82 -171.05
CA ARG A 325 23.26 -32.54 -172.49
C ARG A 325 24.58 -31.86 -172.80
N ALA A 326 25.04 -30.95 -171.95
CA ALA A 326 26.32 -30.28 -172.13
C ALA A 326 27.50 -31.28 -172.03
N ALA A 327 27.45 -32.20 -171.05
CA ALA A 327 28.40 -33.29 -170.95
C ALA A 327 28.36 -34.21 -172.19
N LEU A 328 27.17 -34.51 -172.72
CA LEU A 328 27.01 -35.35 -173.91
C LEU A 328 27.68 -34.72 -175.13
N ALA A 329 27.45 -33.44 -175.35
CA ALA A 329 28.08 -32.70 -176.45
C ALA A 329 29.61 -32.70 -176.32
N ALA A 330 30.16 -32.56 -175.11
CA ALA A 330 31.60 -32.58 -174.87
C ALA A 330 32.24 -33.94 -175.16
N PHE A 331 31.59 -35.05 -174.78
CA PHE A 331 32.08 -36.40 -175.09
C PHE A 331 32.09 -36.67 -176.59
N VAL A 332 31.03 -36.24 -177.31
CA VAL A 332 30.96 -36.41 -178.78
C VAL A 332 32.04 -35.58 -179.48
N ALA A 333 32.27 -34.33 -179.04
CA ALA A 333 33.35 -33.49 -179.59
C ALA A 333 34.76 -34.08 -179.36
N GLY A 334 34.95 -34.88 -178.32
CA GLY A 334 36.19 -35.63 -178.05
C GLY A 334 36.42 -36.86 -178.92
N GLY A 335 35.57 -37.11 -179.93
CA GLY A 335 35.69 -38.25 -180.85
C GLY A 335 34.97 -39.52 -180.39
N MET A 336 34.13 -39.44 -179.34
CA MET A 336 33.37 -40.58 -178.84
C MET A 336 32.03 -40.73 -179.60
N PRO A 337 31.65 -41.95 -180.04
CA PRO A 337 30.31 -42.19 -180.60
C PRO A 337 29.21 -41.83 -179.60
N GLU A 338 28.13 -41.20 -180.08
CA GLU A 338 27.06 -40.61 -179.25
C GLU A 338 26.41 -41.62 -178.30
N ASP A 339 26.20 -42.86 -178.75
CA ASP A 339 25.58 -43.90 -177.93
C ASP A 339 26.49 -44.33 -176.76
N CYS A 340 27.80 -44.42 -177.00
CA CYS A 340 28.79 -44.67 -175.95
C CYS A 340 28.87 -43.50 -174.96
N ALA A 341 28.76 -42.26 -175.45
CA ALA A 341 28.76 -41.05 -174.62
C ALA A 341 27.52 -40.97 -173.69
N LYS A 342 26.33 -41.32 -174.20
CA LYS A 342 25.10 -41.43 -173.38
C LYS A 342 25.26 -42.49 -172.29
N GLN A 343 25.84 -43.64 -172.64
CA GLN A 343 26.06 -44.73 -171.70
C GLN A 343 27.09 -44.33 -170.62
N ALA A 344 28.17 -43.64 -171.00
CA ALA A 344 29.15 -43.11 -170.06
C ALA A 344 28.52 -42.10 -169.07
N ILE A 345 27.76 -41.12 -169.55
CA ILE A 345 27.05 -40.14 -168.71
C ILE A 345 26.07 -40.83 -167.76
N THR A 346 25.34 -41.83 -168.23
CA THR A 346 24.40 -42.61 -167.41
C THR A 346 25.14 -43.37 -166.30
N LEU A 347 26.26 -44.01 -166.62
CA LEU A 347 27.06 -44.75 -165.63
C LEU A 347 27.72 -43.82 -164.60
N ILE A 348 28.16 -42.62 -165.01
CA ILE A 348 28.72 -41.62 -164.10
C ILE A 348 27.63 -41.00 -163.21
N ALA A 349 26.46 -40.67 -163.75
CA ALA A 349 25.33 -40.15 -162.97
C ALA A 349 24.81 -41.18 -161.95
N LEU A 350 24.88 -42.48 -162.27
CA LEU A 350 24.54 -43.59 -161.36
C LEU A 350 25.69 -43.99 -160.42
N GLY A 351 26.86 -43.32 -160.49
CA GLY A 351 28.01 -43.59 -159.63
C GLY A 351 28.70 -44.95 -159.87
N ARG A 352 28.47 -45.58 -161.04
CA ARG A 352 29.04 -46.90 -161.37
C ARG A 352 30.45 -46.84 -161.94
N ILE A 353 30.94 -45.66 -162.30
CA ILE A 353 32.35 -45.43 -162.64
C ILE A 353 33.04 -44.80 -161.43
N PRO A 354 33.94 -45.51 -160.75
CA PRO A 354 34.66 -44.98 -159.59
C PRO A 354 35.50 -43.74 -159.95
N ALA A 355 35.62 -42.81 -159.01
CA ALA A 355 36.45 -41.59 -159.10
C ALA A 355 36.04 -40.54 -160.17
N VAL A 356 34.83 -40.60 -160.74
CA VAL A 356 34.27 -39.57 -161.64
C VAL A 356 32.83 -39.24 -161.22
N LYS A 357 32.43 -37.96 -161.24
CA LYS A 357 31.06 -37.49 -160.90
C LYS A 357 30.59 -36.35 -161.80
N ILE A 358 29.28 -36.27 -162.07
CA ILE A 358 28.64 -35.10 -162.69
C ILE A 358 28.13 -34.20 -161.58
N THR A 359 28.54 -32.94 -161.57
CA THR A 359 28.02 -31.92 -160.65
C THR A 359 26.83 -31.26 -161.30
N TYR A 360 25.64 -31.42 -160.69
CA TYR A 360 24.41 -30.76 -161.13
C TYR A 360 24.22 -29.43 -160.44
#